data_AF-A0A3M1EUC4-F1
#
_entry.id   AF-A0A3M1EUC4-F1
#
_cell.length_a   1.000
_cell.length_b   1.000
_cell.length_c   1.000
_cell.angle_alpha   90.00
_cell.angle_beta   90.00
_cell.angle_gamma   90.00
#
_symmetry.space_group_name_H-M   'P 1'
#
loop_
_entity.id
_entity.type
_entity.pdbx_description
1 polymer ?
#
loop_
_entity_poly.entity_id
_entity_poly.type
_entity_poly.pdbx_seq_one_letter_code
_entity_poly.pdbx_strand_id
1 'polypeptide(L)'
;MAGVWWVLELTLPREGAEALGDLLLAEGALSVTLEDAAAETEAEHPILQGALEPYPLWPHVVLRAIFPKGSDPAGRLREVGKRLGWTQLPPWRIESLTEADWVRQGLEGLEPILVEGRLWVVPSWKTPPTGDLPMILLDPGAA
;
A
#
# COMPACT_ATOMS: atom_id res chain seq x y z
N MET A 1 -1.17 19.80 14.55
CA MET A 1 -0.06 19.67 13.58
C MET A 1 -0.05 18.21 13.16
N ALA A 2 -0.54 17.88 11.96
CA ALA A 2 -0.53 16.50 11.46
C ALA A 2 0.90 15.94 11.52
N GLY A 3 1.05 14.66 11.86
CA GLY A 3 2.36 14.02 11.89
C GLY A 3 2.91 13.85 10.47
N VAL A 4 4.22 13.95 10.31
CA VAL A 4 4.89 13.53 9.07
C VAL A 4 5.52 12.18 9.36
N TRP A 5 5.03 11.14 8.70
CA TRP A 5 5.66 9.83 8.65
C TRP A 5 6.76 9.82 7.60
N TRP A 6 7.61 8.80 7.62
CA TRP A 6 8.67 8.64 6.63
C TRP A 6 8.45 7.36 5.83
N VAL A 7 8.66 7.43 4.51
CA VAL A 7 8.66 6.27 3.63
C VAL A 7 10.09 6.03 3.19
N LEU A 8 10.65 4.90 3.58
CA LEU A 8 11.90 4.38 3.02
C LEU A 8 11.55 3.52 1.82
N GLU A 9 12.12 3.82 0.66
CA GLU A 9 11.96 3.02 -0.55
C GLU A 9 13.32 2.53 -1.05
N LEU A 10 13.37 1.27 -1.49
CA LEU A 10 14.52 0.70 -2.17
C LEU A 10 14.09 -0.35 -3.19
N THR A 11 14.91 -0.52 -4.23
CA THR A 11 14.75 -1.57 -5.23
C THR A 11 15.83 -2.63 -5.03
N LEU A 12 15.43 -3.89 -4.97
CA LEU A 12 16.31 -5.01 -4.71
C LEU A 12 15.79 -6.28 -5.39
N PRO A 13 16.68 -7.25 -5.69
CA PRO A 13 16.24 -8.56 -6.12
C PRO A 13 15.44 -9.26 -5.00
N ARG A 14 14.61 -10.23 -5.36
CA ARG A 14 13.75 -10.93 -4.40
C ARG A 14 14.51 -11.61 -3.26
N GLU A 15 15.75 -12.01 -3.50
CA GLU A 15 16.58 -12.68 -2.52
C GLU A 15 16.84 -11.76 -1.32
N GLY A 16 16.26 -12.09 -0.18
CA GLY A 16 16.40 -11.32 1.06
C GLY A 16 15.45 -10.15 1.19
N ALA A 17 14.54 -9.91 0.24
CA ALA A 17 13.55 -8.84 0.33
C ALA A 17 12.58 -9.04 1.51
N GLU A 18 12.07 -10.26 1.69
CA GLU A 18 11.20 -10.60 2.84
C GLU A 18 11.96 -10.46 4.16
N ALA A 19 13.17 -11.01 4.24
CA ALA A 19 14.01 -10.94 5.44
C ALA A 19 14.34 -9.48 5.82
N LEU A 20 14.61 -8.62 4.82
CA LEU A 20 14.76 -7.19 5.05
C LEU A 20 13.46 -6.57 5.58
N GLY A 21 12.33 -6.90 4.98
CA GLY A 21 11.02 -6.42 5.41
C GLY A 21 10.72 -6.77 6.87
N ASP A 22 10.89 -8.03 7.25
CA ASP A 22 10.68 -8.51 8.62
C ASP A 22 11.58 -7.78 9.63
N LEU A 23 12.84 -7.55 9.26
CA LEU A 23 13.77 -6.81 10.12
C LEU A 23 13.42 -5.33 10.22
N LEU A 24 12.98 -4.68 9.14
CA LEU A 24 12.51 -3.29 9.19
C LEU A 24 11.27 -3.14 10.08
N LEU A 25 10.34 -4.10 10.02
CA LEU A 25 9.20 -4.17 10.95
C LEU A 25 9.68 -4.31 12.40
N ALA A 26 10.63 -5.21 12.66
CA ALA A 26 11.22 -5.37 13.99
C ALA A 26 11.96 -4.11 14.50
N GLU A 27 12.49 -3.29 13.60
CA GLU A 27 13.15 -2.00 13.90
C GLU A 27 12.18 -0.81 13.97
N GLY A 28 10.87 -1.06 13.93
CA GLY A 28 9.84 -0.05 14.17
C GLY A 28 9.20 0.53 12.92
N ALA A 29 9.33 -0.11 11.76
CA ALA A 29 8.44 0.19 10.63
C ALA A 29 7.00 -0.19 11.00
N LEU A 30 6.06 0.70 10.67
CA LEU A 30 4.61 0.49 10.86
C LEU A 30 4.03 -0.45 9.81
N SER A 31 4.63 -0.47 8.62
CA SER A 31 4.21 -1.28 7.49
C SER A 31 5.40 -1.49 6.55
N VAL A 32 5.41 -2.62 5.86
CA VAL A 32 6.30 -2.91 4.74
C VAL A 32 5.47 -3.48 3.60
N THR A 33 5.65 -2.94 2.39
CA THR A 33 5.08 -3.48 1.16
C THR A 33 6.18 -3.91 0.19
N LEU A 34 5.90 -4.94 -0.61
CA LEU A 34 6.75 -5.45 -1.67
C LEU A 34 5.91 -5.45 -2.96
N GLU A 35 6.37 -4.72 -3.96
CA GLU A 35 5.67 -4.53 -5.23
C GLU A 35 6.58 -4.88 -6.41
N ASP A 36 6.01 -5.24 -7.56
CA ASP A 36 6.79 -5.48 -8.79
C ASP A 36 7.54 -4.21 -9.19
N ALA A 37 8.86 -4.31 -9.36
CA ALA A 37 9.65 -3.21 -9.90
C ALA A 37 9.35 -2.92 -11.38
N ALA A 38 8.70 -3.85 -12.08
CA ALA A 38 8.26 -3.72 -13.46
C ALA A 38 6.74 -3.49 -13.60
N ALA A 39 6.02 -3.16 -12.52
CA ALA A 39 4.59 -2.87 -12.56
C ALA A 39 4.25 -1.83 -13.64
N GLU A 40 3.13 -2.03 -14.36
CA GLU A 40 2.67 -1.15 -15.44
C GLU A 40 3.61 -1.07 -16.64
N THR A 41 4.48 -2.07 -16.83
CA THR A 41 5.36 -2.19 -18.01
C THR A 41 5.12 -3.50 -18.77
N GLU A 42 5.67 -3.62 -19.98
CA GLU A 42 5.63 -4.88 -20.74
C GLU A 42 6.37 -6.04 -20.03
N ALA A 43 7.25 -5.73 -19.07
CA ALA A 43 8.02 -6.71 -18.30
C ALA A 43 7.36 -7.07 -16.95
N GLU A 44 6.14 -6.59 -16.69
CA GLU A 44 5.37 -6.95 -15.50
C GLU A 44 5.14 -8.46 -15.43
N HIS A 45 5.26 -9.04 -14.22
CA HIS A 45 4.94 -10.44 -13.99
C HIS A 45 3.69 -10.58 -13.10
N PRO A 46 2.47 -10.61 -13.66
CA PRO A 46 1.26 -10.67 -12.84
C PRO A 46 1.20 -11.96 -12.00
N ILE A 47 0.97 -11.80 -10.70
CA ILE A 47 0.71 -12.91 -9.78
C ILE A 47 -0.80 -13.03 -9.60
N LEU A 48 -1.40 -14.01 -10.28
CA LEU A 48 -2.84 -14.26 -10.22
C LEU A 48 -3.17 -15.39 -9.26
N GLN A 49 -4.24 -15.21 -8.48
CA GLN A 49 -4.70 -16.22 -7.54
C GLN A 49 -5.04 -17.53 -8.26
N GLY A 50 -4.53 -18.66 -7.74
CA GLY A 50 -4.72 -20.00 -8.30
C GLY A 50 -3.67 -20.45 -9.33
N ALA A 51 -2.75 -19.58 -9.75
CA ALA A 51 -1.70 -19.95 -10.71
C ALA A 51 -0.57 -20.77 -10.07
N LEU A 52 -0.18 -20.45 -8.82
CA LEU A 52 0.92 -21.08 -8.08
C LEU A 52 0.70 -20.91 -6.56
N GLU A 53 1.06 -21.90 -5.76
CA GLU A 53 1.14 -21.78 -4.30
C GLU A 53 2.44 -22.42 -3.77
N PRO A 54 3.24 -21.72 -2.93
CA PRO A 54 3.08 -20.31 -2.51
C PRO A 54 3.33 -19.33 -3.67
N TYR A 55 2.71 -18.15 -3.61
CA TYR A 55 2.96 -17.10 -4.60
C TYR A 55 4.39 -16.58 -4.46
N PRO A 56 5.23 -16.69 -5.51
CA PRO A 56 6.59 -16.18 -5.45
C PRO A 56 6.61 -14.64 -5.55
N LEU A 57 7.55 -13.96 -4.90
CA LEU A 57 7.87 -12.57 -5.22
C LEU A 57 8.37 -12.41 -6.67
N TRP A 58 8.18 -11.20 -7.21
CA TRP A 58 8.75 -10.73 -8.49
C TRP A 58 10.28 -10.78 -8.49
N PRO A 59 10.96 -10.97 -9.64
CA PRO A 59 12.43 -11.03 -9.70
C PRO A 59 13.13 -9.85 -9.03
N HIS A 60 12.59 -8.65 -9.22
CA HIS A 60 12.98 -7.44 -8.51
C HIS A 60 11.73 -6.82 -7.89
N VAL A 61 11.89 -6.33 -6.67
CA VAL A 61 10.80 -5.69 -5.94
C VAL A 61 11.17 -4.28 -5.54
N VAL A 62 10.17 -3.42 -5.49
CA VAL A 62 10.23 -2.16 -4.76
C VAL A 62 9.74 -2.45 -3.34
N LEU A 63 10.64 -2.33 -2.35
CA LEU A 63 10.28 -2.39 -0.95
C LEU A 63 10.00 -0.98 -0.45
N ARG A 64 8.81 -0.78 0.14
CA ARG A 64 8.46 0.45 0.86
C ARG A 64 8.22 0.15 2.33
N ALA A 65 8.95 0.82 3.21
CA ALA A 65 8.77 0.74 4.66
C ALA A 65 8.33 2.09 5.22
N ILE A 66 7.20 2.11 5.95
CA ILE A 66 6.66 3.32 6.57
C ILE A 66 7.14 3.38 8.02
N PHE A 67 7.72 4.50 8.44
CA PHE A 67 8.19 4.74 9.80
C PHE A 67 7.43 5.89 10.48
N PRO A 68 7.23 5.83 11.80
CA PRO A 68 6.55 6.88 12.53
C PRO A 68 7.37 8.18 12.56
N LYS A 69 6.69 9.29 12.84
CA LYS A 69 7.32 10.61 12.99
C LYS A 69 8.48 10.57 13.98
N GLY A 70 9.58 11.25 13.63
CA GLY A 70 10.78 11.35 14.47
C GLY A 70 11.71 10.14 14.41
N SER A 71 11.38 9.12 13.60
CA SER A 71 12.28 8.01 13.32
C SER A 71 13.44 8.44 12.41
N ASP A 72 14.51 7.64 12.39
CA ASP A 72 15.62 7.71 11.43
C ASP A 72 15.63 6.46 10.53
N PRO A 73 14.84 6.44 9.43
CA PRO A 73 14.78 5.26 8.54
C PRO A 73 16.13 4.91 7.92
N ALA A 74 16.97 5.92 7.65
CA ALA A 74 18.30 5.70 7.08
C ALA A 74 19.23 4.98 8.07
N GLY A 75 19.17 5.37 9.35
CA GLY A 75 19.85 4.66 10.44
C GLY A 75 19.39 3.21 10.56
N ARG A 76 18.07 2.98 10.57
CA ARG A 76 17.48 1.64 10.65
C ARG A 76 17.88 0.75 9.48
N LEU A 77 17.83 1.26 8.25
CA LEU A 77 18.27 0.49 7.08
C LEU A 77 19.74 0.06 7.19
N ARG A 78 20.62 0.95 7.67
CA ARG A 78 22.05 0.61 7.87
C ARG A 78 22.25 -0.44 8.94
N GLU A 79 21.49 -0.38 10.03
CA GLU A 79 21.52 -1.38 11.11
C GLU A 79 21.05 -2.74 10.61
N VAL A 80 19.92 -2.79 9.91
CA VAL A 80 19.38 -4.01 9.31
C VAL A 80 20.32 -4.59 8.25
N GLY A 81 20.86 -3.76 7.36
CA GLY A 81 21.82 -4.19 6.35
C GLY A 81 23.07 -4.85 6.96
N LYS A 82 23.58 -4.31 8.08
CA LYS A 82 24.68 -4.94 8.82
C LYS A 82 24.29 -6.31 9.39
N ARG A 83 23.08 -6.44 9.95
CA ARG A 83 22.56 -7.72 10.49
C ARG A 83 22.40 -8.78 9.40
N LEU A 84 22.06 -8.37 8.19
CA LEU A 84 21.98 -9.22 6.99
C LEU A 84 23.35 -9.51 6.36
N GLY A 85 24.45 -8.97 6.91
CA GLY A 85 25.80 -9.16 6.38
C GLY A 85 26.07 -8.41 5.08
N TRP A 86 25.28 -7.39 4.75
CA TRP A 86 25.47 -6.61 3.53
C TRP A 86 26.68 -5.69 3.65
N THR A 87 27.57 -5.76 2.67
CA THR A 87 28.74 -4.88 2.55
C THR A 87 28.37 -3.52 1.97
N GLN A 88 27.33 -3.48 1.14
CA GLN A 88 26.78 -2.28 0.54
C GLN A 88 25.25 -2.36 0.56
N LEU A 89 24.60 -1.23 0.84
CA LEU A 89 23.15 -1.12 0.73
C LEU A 89 22.78 -0.88 -0.75
N PRO A 90 21.65 -1.44 -1.23
CA PRO A 90 21.09 -1.04 -2.52
C PRO A 90 20.74 0.46 -2.52
N PRO A 91 20.59 1.10 -3.68
CA PRO A 91 20.08 2.47 -3.75
C PRO A 91 18.73 2.60 -3.04
N TRP A 92 18.59 3.64 -2.24
CA TRP A 92 17.39 3.91 -1.46
C TRP A 92 17.08 5.40 -1.40
N ARG A 93 15.82 5.74 -1.16
CA ARG A 93 15.35 7.12 -0.93
C ARG A 93 14.43 7.18 0.29
N ILE A 94 14.33 8.36 0.88
CA ILE A 94 13.38 8.65 1.95
C ILE A 94 12.50 9.81 1.54
N GLU A 95 11.20 9.64 1.73
CA GLU A 95 10.20 10.65 1.45
C GLU A 95 9.32 10.90 2.68
N SER A 96 8.83 12.12 2.82
CA SER A 96 7.85 12.47 3.84
C SER A 96 6.46 12.05 3.40
N LEU A 97 5.73 11.34 4.26
CA LEU A 97 4.32 11.03 4.09
C LEU A 97 3.49 11.84 5.07
N THR A 98 2.58 12.66 4.53
CA THR A 98 1.65 13.41 5.37
C THR A 98 0.55 12.48 5.85
N GLU A 99 0.27 12.52 7.14
CA GLU A 99 -0.86 11.79 7.72
C GLU A 99 -2.19 12.25 7.10
N ALA A 100 -2.98 11.30 6.63
CA ALA A 100 -4.27 11.51 6.01
C ALA A 100 -5.31 10.60 6.66
N ASP A 101 -6.53 11.10 6.82
CA ASP A 101 -7.69 10.29 7.18
C ASP A 101 -8.19 9.55 5.92
N TRP A 102 -7.53 8.44 5.60
CA TRP A 102 -7.78 7.64 4.40
C TRP A 102 -9.20 7.08 4.36
N VAL A 103 -9.79 6.77 5.52
CA VAL A 103 -11.18 6.31 5.60
C VAL A 103 -12.09 7.43 5.14
N ARG A 104 -11.98 8.62 5.76
CA ARG A 104 -12.81 9.75 5.39
C ARG A 104 -12.62 10.14 3.92
N GLN A 105 -11.38 10.26 3.45
CA GLN A 105 -11.10 10.65 2.06
C GLN A 105 -11.64 9.62 1.06
N GLY A 106 -11.50 8.33 1.35
CA GLY A 106 -12.06 7.26 0.53
C GLY A 106 -13.59 7.32 0.49
N LEU A 107 -14.24 7.51 1.65
CA LEU A 107 -15.70 7.59 1.75
C LEU A 107 -16.29 8.84 1.08
N GLU A 108 -15.60 9.98 1.16
CA GLU A 108 -16.04 11.24 0.53
C GLU A 108 -16.16 11.11 -1.00
N GLY A 109 -15.27 10.33 -1.63
CA GLY A 109 -15.24 10.12 -3.08
C GLY A 109 -16.30 9.17 -3.65
N LEU A 110 -17.10 8.53 -2.79
CA LEU A 110 -18.11 7.56 -3.21
C LEU A 110 -19.46 8.25 -3.42
N GLU A 111 -19.84 8.43 -4.67
CA GLU A 111 -21.11 9.05 -5.06
C GLU A 111 -22.22 8.02 -5.29
N PRO A 112 -23.50 8.41 -5.19
CA PRO A 112 -24.63 7.57 -5.63
C PRO A 112 -24.46 7.10 -7.06
N ILE A 113 -24.66 5.81 -7.32
CA ILE A 113 -24.51 5.20 -8.64
C ILE A 113 -25.88 4.83 -9.19
N LEU A 114 -26.15 5.23 -10.44
CA LEU A 114 -27.34 4.83 -11.18
C LEU A 114 -27.01 3.61 -12.04
N VAL A 115 -27.54 2.46 -11.65
CA VAL A 115 -27.34 1.20 -12.37
C VAL A 115 -28.35 1.12 -13.52
N GLU A 116 -27.84 1.15 -14.75
CA GLU A 116 -28.60 1.04 -16.01
C GLU A 116 -29.83 1.98 -16.13
N GLY A 117 -29.84 3.10 -15.42
CA GLY A 117 -30.98 4.02 -15.43
C GLY A 117 -32.22 3.54 -14.68
N ARG A 118 -32.12 2.46 -13.89
CA ARG A 118 -33.29 1.78 -13.27
C ARG A 118 -33.26 1.73 -11.76
N LEU A 119 -32.08 1.80 -11.16
CA LEU A 119 -31.87 1.55 -9.74
C LEU A 119 -30.77 2.46 -9.19
N TRP A 120 -31.04 3.09 -8.07
CA TRP A 120 -30.01 3.81 -7.32
C TRP A 120 -29.36 2.91 -6.28
N VAL A 121 -28.03 2.91 -6.26
CA VAL A 121 -27.22 2.41 -5.15
C VAL A 121 -26.61 3.60 -4.44
N VAL A 122 -26.99 3.81 -3.18
CA VAL A 122 -26.69 5.03 -2.43
C VAL A 122 -25.98 4.68 -1.12
N PRO A 123 -24.78 5.22 -0.86
CA PRO A 123 -24.15 5.10 0.45
C PRO A 123 -24.97 5.81 1.54
N SER A 124 -25.01 5.27 2.75
CA SER A 124 -25.83 5.78 3.87
C SER A 124 -25.47 7.20 4.30
N TRP A 125 -24.25 7.65 4.00
CA TRP A 125 -23.77 9.00 4.28
C TRP A 125 -24.01 10.03 3.16
N LYS A 126 -24.63 9.63 2.03
CA LYS A 126 -24.99 10.54 0.93
C LYS A 126 -26.49 10.77 0.87
N THR A 127 -26.89 11.97 0.43
CA THR A 127 -28.30 12.28 0.21
C THR A 127 -28.81 11.52 -1.02
N PRO A 128 -29.91 10.74 -0.89
CA PRO A 128 -30.56 10.11 -2.03
C PRO A 128 -30.93 11.09 -3.13
N PRO A 129 -30.69 10.76 -4.41
CA PRO A 129 -31.19 11.54 -5.53
C PRO A 129 -32.73 11.58 -5.53
N THR A 130 -33.30 12.70 -5.96
CA THR A 130 -34.75 12.85 -6.11
C THR A 130 -35.25 12.09 -7.35
N GLY A 131 -36.31 11.30 -7.21
CA GLY A 131 -36.99 10.63 -8.31
C GLY A 131 -37.78 9.40 -7.84
N ASP A 132 -38.54 8.79 -8.75
CA ASP A 132 -39.42 7.65 -8.45
C ASP A 132 -38.74 6.28 -8.69
N LEU A 133 -37.43 6.28 -8.97
CA LEU A 133 -36.68 5.04 -9.16
C LEU A 133 -36.46 4.33 -7.82
N PRO A 134 -36.50 2.97 -7.80
CA PRO A 134 -36.13 2.21 -6.62
C PRO A 134 -34.70 2.53 -6.16
N MET A 135 -34.49 2.44 -4.85
CA MET A 135 -33.22 2.74 -4.20
C MET A 135 -32.81 1.61 -3.26
N ILE A 136 -31.53 1.27 -3.29
CA ILE A 136 -30.86 0.44 -2.29
C ILE A 136 -29.86 1.31 -1.54
N LEU A 137 -29.97 1.30 -0.21
CA LEU A 137 -28.91 1.82 0.66
C LEU A 137 -27.86 0.72 0.81
N LEU A 138 -26.64 0.97 0.36
CA LEU A 138 -25.55 0.02 0.43
C LEU A 138 -24.24 0.73 0.76
N ASP A 139 -23.70 0.41 1.94
CA ASP A 139 -22.42 0.92 2.39
C ASP A 139 -21.29 0.01 1.88
N PRO A 140 -20.24 0.57 1.24
CA PRO A 140 -19.06 -0.17 0.85
C PRO A 140 -18.45 -0.96 2.01
N GLY A 141 -18.17 -2.23 1.74
CA GLY A 141 -17.57 -3.17 2.68
C GLY A 141 -17.33 -4.50 1.98
N ALA A 142 -16.90 -5.51 2.74
CA ALA A 142 -16.82 -6.88 2.23
C ALA A 142 -18.20 -7.54 2.38
N ALA A 143 -19.01 -7.50 1.32
CA ALA A 143 -20.31 -8.17 1.22
C ALA A 143 -20.24 -9.38 0.27
#